data_AF-A0A8E2JGS1-F1
#
_entry.id   AF-A0A8E2JGS1-F1
#
_cell.length_a   1.000
_cell.length_b   1.000
_cell.length_c   1.000
_cell.angle_alpha   90.00
_cell.angle_beta   90.00
_cell.angle_gamma   90.00
#
_symmetry.space_group_name_H-M   'P 1'
#
loop_
_entity.id
_entity.type
_entity.pdbx_description
1 polymer ?
#
loop_
_entity_poly.entity_id
_entity_poly.type
_entity_poly.pdbx_seq_one_letter_code
_entity_poly.pdbx_strand_id
1 'polypeptide(L)'
;MSSHDKLNAAAQDRKARLAQLKSLKRKQPSSTTDDSSASSTALTTTSPEPPSVTTTYLSGRNYDAETRGPKLGFESAPITAPDRTLEAQATALADRTRAEAEAEEKADKPLDLFKLQPKKPNWDLKRDLALKMKVVDVWTENAIARLVRERIENAKRAQAEKGVVSGDGDDVGMEGVTLIEAMHVREREEEEERGREREEDEMDAS
;
A
#
# COMPACT_ATOMS: atom_id res chain seq x y z
N MET A 1 -58.09 -7.30 32.36
CA MET A 1 -57.55 -6.10 33.04
C MET A 1 -56.80 -5.28 32.00
N SER A 2 -57.17 -4.02 31.84
CA SER A 2 -56.78 -3.19 30.69
C SER A 2 -55.28 -2.91 30.71
N SER A 3 -54.65 -2.83 29.53
CA SER A 3 -53.23 -2.49 29.38
C SER A 3 -52.85 -1.19 30.10
N HIS A 4 -53.79 -0.24 30.14
CA HIS A 4 -53.64 1.03 30.82
C HIS A 4 -53.50 0.87 32.35
N ASP A 5 -54.20 -0.08 32.95
CA ASP A 5 -54.12 -0.35 34.39
C ASP A 5 -52.73 -0.91 34.75
N LYS A 6 -52.16 -1.75 33.88
CA LYS A 6 -50.80 -2.30 34.06
C LYS A 6 -49.73 -1.21 33.97
N LEU A 7 -49.87 -0.28 33.02
CA LEU A 7 -48.95 0.85 32.89
C LEU A 7 -49.04 1.80 34.07
N ASN A 8 -50.26 2.06 34.57
CA ASN A 8 -50.47 2.92 35.72
C ASN A 8 -49.92 2.29 37.02
N ALA A 9 -50.11 0.97 37.20
CA ALA A 9 -49.50 0.22 38.30
C ALA A 9 -47.96 0.28 38.25
N ALA A 10 -47.35 0.07 37.09
CA ALA A 10 -45.89 0.16 36.92
C ALA A 10 -45.34 1.58 37.21
N ALA A 11 -46.09 2.63 36.85
CA ALA A 11 -45.72 4.00 37.15
C ALA A 11 -45.75 4.28 38.66
N GLN A 12 -46.75 3.75 39.36
CA GLN A 12 -46.87 3.86 40.82
C GLN A 12 -45.73 3.11 41.54
N ASP A 13 -45.35 1.92 41.08
CA ASP A 13 -44.23 1.15 41.63
C ASP A 13 -42.89 1.89 41.47
N ARG A 14 -42.66 2.52 40.30
CA ARG A 14 -41.45 3.32 40.07
C ARG A 14 -41.41 4.54 40.99
N LYS A 15 -42.54 5.22 41.19
CA LYS A 15 -42.66 6.37 42.10
C LYS A 15 -42.37 5.95 43.55
N ALA A 16 -42.90 4.81 43.99
CA ALA A 16 -42.64 4.26 45.33
C ALA A 16 -41.15 3.92 45.54
N ARG A 17 -40.52 3.23 44.57
CA ARG A 17 -39.08 2.95 44.60
C ARG A 17 -38.23 4.21 44.68
N LEU A 18 -38.55 5.23 43.88
CA LEU A 18 -37.81 6.50 43.93
C LEU A 18 -37.99 7.23 45.27
N ALA A 19 -39.18 7.17 45.87
CA ALA A 19 -39.41 7.75 47.19
C ALA A 19 -38.58 7.04 48.28
N GLN A 20 -38.49 5.71 48.24
CA GLN A 20 -37.63 4.92 49.14
C GLN A 20 -36.14 5.27 48.96
N LEU A 21 -35.67 5.40 47.73
CA LEU A 21 -34.28 5.81 47.47
C LEU A 21 -33.99 7.24 47.96
N LYS A 22 -34.97 8.16 47.85
CA LYS A 22 -34.85 9.53 48.35
C LYS A 22 -34.86 9.61 49.87
N SER A 23 -35.56 8.72 50.58
CA SER A 23 -35.52 8.69 52.05
C SER A 23 -34.21 8.08 52.55
N LEU A 24 -33.69 7.04 51.89
CA LEU A 24 -32.38 6.44 52.17
C LEU A 24 -31.23 7.44 52.02
N LYS A 25 -31.26 8.27 50.97
CA LYS A 25 -30.20 9.27 50.73
C LYS A 25 -30.20 10.44 51.72
N ARG A 26 -31.32 10.69 52.41
CA ARG A 26 -31.42 11.73 53.45
C ARG A 26 -31.11 11.23 54.86
N LYS A 27 -31.02 9.91 55.06
CA LYS A 27 -30.85 9.26 56.37
C LYS A 27 -29.42 8.80 56.64
N GLN A 28 -28.43 9.23 55.86
CA GLN A 28 -27.01 9.05 56.19
C GLN A 28 -26.58 10.20 57.14
N PRO A 29 -26.47 9.99 58.46
CA PRO A 29 -25.82 10.96 59.34
C PRO A 29 -24.31 10.90 59.12
N SER A 30 -23.72 12.04 58.81
CA SER A 30 -22.28 12.28 58.78
C SER A 30 -21.68 12.04 60.17
N SER A 31 -20.88 10.98 60.31
CA SER A 31 -19.93 10.87 61.42
C SER A 31 -18.74 11.81 61.14
N THR A 32 -18.65 12.86 61.95
CA THR A 32 -17.46 13.57 62.46
C THR A 32 -16.08 13.13 61.94
N THR A 33 -15.27 14.07 61.40
CA THR A 33 -14.18 14.80 62.11
C THR A 33 -13.34 15.60 61.08
N ASP A 34 -12.78 16.71 61.56
CA ASP A 34 -12.36 17.94 60.89
C ASP A 34 -11.13 17.94 59.94
N ASP A 35 -11.21 18.92 59.03
CA ASP A 35 -10.21 19.90 58.57
C ASP A 35 -8.78 19.46 58.18
N SER A 36 -8.44 19.67 56.91
CA SER A 36 -7.22 20.38 56.50
C SER A 36 -7.29 20.77 55.02
N SER A 37 -7.38 22.07 54.80
CA SER A 37 -7.04 22.72 53.53
C SER A 37 -5.64 22.31 53.05
N ALA A 38 -5.56 21.74 51.85
CA ALA A 38 -4.35 21.75 51.04
C ALA A 38 -4.73 22.20 49.63
N SER A 39 -4.55 23.50 49.41
CA SER A 39 -4.45 24.10 48.08
C SER A 39 -3.27 23.45 47.36
N SER A 40 -3.53 22.59 46.39
CA SER A 40 -2.54 22.21 45.38
C SER A 40 -2.87 22.91 44.07
N THR A 41 -2.26 24.07 43.93
CA THR A 41 -1.96 24.76 42.69
C THR A 41 -1.29 23.78 41.72
N ALA A 42 -2.00 23.40 40.65
CA ALA A 42 -1.38 22.78 39.49
C ALA A 42 -1.70 23.65 38.27
N LEU A 43 -0.80 24.59 38.01
CA LEU A 43 -0.69 25.33 36.76
C LEU A 43 -0.65 24.33 35.60
N THR A 44 -1.64 24.37 34.72
CA THR A 44 -1.53 23.75 33.40
C THR A 44 -0.59 24.59 32.56
N THR A 45 0.65 24.13 32.46
CA THR A 45 1.65 24.64 31.52
C THR A 45 1.19 24.35 30.09
N THR A 46 0.98 25.39 29.29
CA THR A 46 0.86 25.27 27.83
C THR A 46 2.22 24.93 27.25
N SER A 47 2.55 23.64 27.18
CA SER A 47 3.70 23.08 26.48
C SER A 47 3.20 21.89 25.66
N PRO A 48 3.52 21.78 24.36
CA PRO A 48 3.03 20.69 23.52
C PRO A 48 3.76 19.39 23.86
N GLU A 49 3.29 18.70 24.90
CA GLU A 49 3.71 17.34 25.24
C GLU A 49 2.91 16.29 24.45
N PRO A 50 3.47 15.08 24.24
CA PRO A 50 2.79 14.00 23.53
C PRO A 50 1.53 13.55 24.30
N PRO A 51 0.53 12.97 23.61
CA PRO A 51 -0.73 12.60 24.25
C PRO A 51 -0.48 11.55 25.34
N SER A 52 -0.74 11.94 26.60
CA SER A 52 -0.71 11.04 27.75
C SER A 52 -1.73 9.91 27.61
N VAL A 53 -1.38 8.72 28.10
CA VAL A 53 -2.22 7.50 28.10
C VAL A 53 -3.61 7.75 28.70
N THR A 54 -3.74 8.71 29.61
CA THR A 54 -5.02 9.05 30.24
C THR A 54 -6.03 9.58 29.23
N THR A 55 -5.62 10.37 28.24
CA THR A 55 -6.51 10.88 27.18
C THR A 55 -7.04 9.74 26.29
N THR A 56 -6.25 8.69 26.09
CA THR A 56 -6.63 7.51 25.31
C THR A 56 -7.70 6.67 26.00
N TYR A 57 -7.62 6.51 27.32
CA TYR A 57 -8.53 5.62 28.08
C TYR A 57 -9.68 6.36 28.76
N LEU A 58 -9.61 7.69 28.89
CA LEU A 58 -10.65 8.55 29.46
C LEU A 58 -11.44 9.31 28.38
N SER A 59 -11.61 8.72 27.20
CA SER A 59 -12.55 9.23 26.20
C SER A 59 -13.98 9.02 26.72
N GLY A 60 -14.44 9.88 27.61
CA GLY A 60 -15.82 9.93 28.04
C GLY A 60 -16.66 10.01 26.77
N ARG A 61 -17.52 9.02 26.52
CA ARG A 61 -18.30 8.99 25.28
C ARG A 61 -19.16 10.25 25.30
N ASN A 62 -18.84 11.20 24.42
CA ASN A 62 -19.43 12.53 24.34
C ASN A 62 -18.94 13.60 25.35
N TYR A 63 -17.82 13.39 26.05
CA TYR A 63 -17.18 14.40 26.92
C TYR A 63 -15.82 14.78 26.37
N ASP A 64 -15.54 16.07 26.29
CA ASP A 64 -14.22 16.59 25.97
C ASP A 64 -13.53 17.08 27.26
N ALA A 65 -12.31 16.59 27.49
CA ALA A 65 -11.53 16.89 28.68
C ALA A 65 -10.96 18.31 28.67
N GLU A 66 -10.75 18.88 27.48
CA GLU A 66 -10.22 20.25 27.32
C GLU A 66 -11.30 21.29 27.62
N THR A 67 -12.48 21.16 27.00
CA THR A 67 -13.63 22.05 27.23
C THR A 67 -14.44 21.70 28.48
N ARG A 68 -14.13 20.58 29.13
CA ARG A 68 -14.86 20.02 30.29
C ARG A 68 -16.38 19.95 30.08
N GLY A 69 -16.81 19.70 28.84
CA GLY A 69 -18.21 19.76 28.43
C GLY A 69 -18.61 18.65 27.46
N PRO A 70 -19.89 18.61 27.06
CA PRO A 70 -20.35 17.70 26.02
C PRO A 70 -19.69 18.04 24.68
N LYS A 71 -19.12 17.03 24.00
CA LYS A 71 -18.51 17.21 22.67
C LYS A 71 -19.58 17.57 21.65
N LEU A 72 -19.65 18.83 21.25
CA LEU A 72 -20.55 19.27 20.19
C LEU A 72 -19.95 18.81 18.85
N GLY A 73 -20.71 18.04 18.06
CA GLY A 73 -20.24 17.41 16.82
C GLY A 73 -19.86 18.36 15.67
N PHE A 74 -19.65 19.65 15.95
CA PHE A 74 -19.42 20.72 14.97
C PHE A 74 -18.18 21.58 15.27
N GLU A 75 -17.31 21.18 16.21
CA GLU A 75 -16.05 21.89 16.50
C GLU A 75 -15.11 21.97 15.30
N SER A 76 -15.18 20.99 14.40
CA SER A 76 -14.58 21.08 13.07
C SER A 76 -15.70 21.25 12.03
N ALA A 77 -15.65 22.35 11.30
CA ALA A 77 -16.56 22.54 10.17
C ALA A 77 -16.30 21.40 9.16
N PRO A 78 -17.34 20.73 8.61
CA PRO A 78 -17.16 19.65 7.64
C PRO A 78 -16.45 20.10 6.35
N ILE A 79 -16.23 21.40 6.17
CA ILE A 79 -15.49 22.04 5.08
C ILE A 79 -14.00 22.26 5.47
N THR A 80 -13.43 21.42 6.33
CA THR A 80 -12.02 21.54 6.78
C THR A 80 -11.02 21.44 5.62
N ALA A 81 -11.43 20.88 4.47
CA ALA A 81 -10.64 20.86 3.24
C ALA A 81 -11.43 21.48 2.07
N PRO A 82 -11.31 22.80 1.80
CA PRO A 82 -12.02 23.46 0.70
C PRO A 82 -11.66 22.87 -0.68
N ASP A 83 -10.44 22.34 -0.81
CA ASP A 83 -9.90 21.77 -2.06
C ASP A 83 -10.47 20.38 -2.39
N ARG A 84 -11.11 19.70 -1.43
CA ARG A 84 -11.72 18.37 -1.64
C ARG A 84 -13.19 18.45 -2.04
N THR A 85 -13.69 19.64 -2.35
CA THR A 85 -15.04 19.79 -2.90
C THR A 85 -15.05 19.37 -4.37
N LEU A 86 -16.18 18.81 -4.85
CA LEU A 86 -16.31 18.38 -6.24
C LEU A 86 -16.16 19.57 -7.21
N GLU A 87 -16.67 20.74 -6.81
CA GLU A 87 -16.56 21.97 -7.60
C GLU A 87 -15.10 22.45 -7.71
N ALA A 88 -14.33 22.43 -6.60
CA ALA A 88 -12.91 22.76 -6.62
C ALA A 88 -12.09 21.77 -7.48
N GLN A 89 -12.44 20.49 -7.44
CA GLN A 89 -11.77 19.49 -8.28
C GLN A 89 -12.13 19.63 -9.76
N ALA A 90 -13.39 19.91 -10.07
CA ALA A 90 -13.85 20.11 -11.45
C ALA A 90 -13.22 21.36 -12.07
N THR A 91 -13.14 22.46 -11.31
CA THR A 91 -12.44 23.68 -11.73
C THR A 91 -10.95 23.44 -11.93
N ALA A 92 -10.26 22.79 -10.99
CA ALA A 92 -8.86 22.42 -11.15
C ALA A 92 -8.59 21.51 -12.36
N LEU A 93 -9.49 20.56 -12.64
CA LEU A 93 -9.40 19.70 -13.82
C LEU A 93 -9.59 20.52 -15.11
N ALA A 94 -10.55 21.44 -15.14
CA ALA A 94 -10.80 22.30 -16.29
C ALA A 94 -9.62 23.25 -16.57
N ASP A 95 -9.00 23.79 -15.53
CA ASP A 95 -7.83 24.66 -15.68
C ASP A 95 -6.61 23.85 -16.14
N ARG A 96 -6.44 22.64 -15.62
CA ARG A 96 -5.38 21.73 -16.07
C ARG A 96 -5.54 21.35 -17.54
N THR A 97 -6.73 20.95 -17.98
CA THR A 97 -6.97 20.58 -19.38
C THR A 97 -6.82 21.77 -20.32
N ARG A 98 -7.22 22.98 -19.89
CA ARG A 98 -6.96 24.22 -20.65
C ARG A 98 -5.47 24.49 -20.77
N ALA A 99 -4.71 24.40 -19.68
CA ALA A 99 -3.27 24.60 -19.71
C ALA A 99 -2.54 23.57 -20.58
N GLU A 100 -2.95 22.30 -20.53
CA GLU A 100 -2.43 21.24 -21.39
C GLU A 100 -2.75 21.53 -22.87
N ALA A 101 -3.97 21.94 -23.21
CA ALA A 101 -4.36 22.31 -24.58
C ALA A 101 -3.56 23.51 -25.09
N GLU A 102 -3.42 24.58 -24.30
CA GLU A 102 -2.60 25.74 -24.66
C GLU A 102 -1.12 25.38 -24.85
N ALA A 103 -0.59 24.46 -24.04
CA ALA A 103 0.77 23.96 -24.20
C ALA A 103 0.93 23.13 -25.48
N GLU A 104 -0.08 22.35 -25.86
CA GLU A 104 -0.09 21.61 -27.13
C GLU A 104 -0.21 22.52 -28.35
N GLU A 105 -1.00 23.59 -28.27
CA GLU A 105 -1.08 24.62 -29.31
C GLU A 105 0.25 25.36 -29.48
N LYS A 106 0.87 25.79 -28.37
CA LYS A 106 2.20 26.46 -28.39
C LYS A 106 3.34 25.54 -28.84
N ALA A 107 3.16 24.23 -28.77
CA ALA A 107 4.16 23.27 -29.18
C ALA A 107 4.27 23.12 -30.71
N ASP A 108 3.49 23.86 -31.51
CA ASP A 108 3.50 23.87 -32.99
C ASP A 108 3.60 22.45 -33.58
N LYS A 109 2.95 21.48 -32.91
CA LYS A 109 2.97 20.09 -33.36
C LYS A 109 2.27 20.08 -34.72
N PRO A 110 2.95 19.64 -35.80
CA PRO A 110 2.32 19.60 -37.11
C PRO A 110 1.04 18.78 -37.02
N LEU A 111 -0.09 19.38 -37.39
CA LEU A 111 -1.40 18.76 -37.35
C LEU A 111 -1.35 17.44 -38.13
N ASP A 112 -1.49 16.33 -37.42
CA ASP A 112 -1.44 15.01 -38.03
C ASP A 112 -2.75 14.73 -38.78
N LEU A 113 -2.72 15.02 -40.07
CA LEU A 113 -3.84 14.87 -41.00
C LEU A 113 -4.41 13.44 -41.00
N PHE A 114 -3.64 12.42 -40.63
CA PHE A 114 -4.12 11.03 -40.54
C PHE A 114 -4.92 10.73 -39.28
N LYS A 115 -4.74 11.53 -38.21
CA LYS A 115 -5.54 11.42 -36.99
C LYS A 115 -6.88 12.15 -37.13
N LEU A 116 -6.90 13.27 -37.87
CA LEU A 116 -8.09 14.10 -38.09
C LEU A 116 -9.02 13.54 -39.19
N GLN A 117 -8.53 12.65 -40.04
CA GLN A 117 -9.36 11.94 -41.01
C GLN A 117 -10.47 11.12 -40.34
N PRO A 118 -11.69 11.07 -40.93
CA PRO A 118 -12.76 10.23 -40.41
C PRO A 118 -12.31 8.77 -40.40
N LYS A 119 -12.50 8.10 -39.26
CA LYS A 119 -12.13 6.69 -39.11
C LYS A 119 -13.04 5.81 -39.97
N LYS A 120 -12.55 4.62 -40.32
CA LYS A 120 -13.33 3.62 -41.07
C LYS A 120 -14.59 3.24 -40.28
N PRO A 121 -15.74 2.95 -40.92
CA PRO A 121 -16.97 2.58 -40.21
C PRO A 121 -16.80 1.39 -39.25
N ASN A 122 -15.91 0.45 -39.55
CA ASN A 122 -15.63 -0.72 -38.73
C ASN A 122 -14.53 -0.51 -37.66
N TRP A 123 -14.05 0.71 -37.46
CA TRP A 123 -12.93 0.97 -36.55
C TRP A 123 -13.26 0.61 -35.10
N ASP A 124 -14.50 0.87 -34.68
CA ASP A 124 -14.97 0.57 -33.32
C ASP A 124 -15.16 -0.93 -33.12
N LEU A 125 -15.71 -1.64 -34.11
CA LEU A 125 -15.80 -3.10 -34.10
C LEU A 125 -14.41 -3.75 -33.96
N LYS A 126 -13.40 -3.21 -34.64
CA LYS A 126 -12.02 -3.69 -34.52
C LYS A 126 -11.43 -3.41 -33.15
N ARG A 127 -11.73 -2.25 -32.56
CA ARG A 127 -11.27 -1.89 -31.21
C ARG A 127 -11.88 -2.82 -30.15
N ASP A 128 -13.18 -3.06 -30.22
CA ASP A 128 -13.88 -3.95 -29.30
C ASP A 128 -13.45 -5.41 -29.48
N LEU A 129 -13.24 -5.84 -30.73
CA LEU A 129 -12.67 -7.16 -31.02
C LEU A 129 -11.26 -7.28 -30.44
N ALA A 130 -10.40 -6.27 -30.62
CA ALA A 130 -9.05 -6.26 -30.09
C ALA A 130 -9.06 -6.37 -28.55
N LEU A 131 -9.97 -5.67 -27.86
CA LEU A 131 -10.10 -5.78 -26.40
C LEU A 131 -10.47 -7.19 -25.95
N LYS A 132 -11.36 -7.87 -26.67
CA LYS A 132 -11.75 -9.26 -26.38
C LYS A 132 -10.63 -10.25 -26.71
N MET A 133 -9.90 -10.00 -27.80
CA MET A 133 -8.80 -10.85 -28.22
C MET A 133 -7.61 -10.78 -27.28
N LYS A 134 -7.33 -9.64 -26.61
CA LYS A 134 -6.20 -9.53 -25.65
C LYS A 134 -6.06 -10.69 -24.66
N VAL A 135 -7.17 -11.18 -24.11
CA VAL A 135 -7.14 -12.30 -23.15
C VAL A 135 -6.83 -13.62 -23.88
N VAL A 136 -7.44 -13.83 -25.05
CA VAL A 136 -7.21 -15.00 -25.88
C VAL A 136 -5.77 -15.00 -26.41
N ASP A 137 -5.24 -13.86 -26.82
CA ASP A 137 -3.89 -13.68 -27.31
C ASP A 137 -2.88 -14.17 -26.27
N VAL A 138 -3.03 -13.78 -25.00
CA VAL A 138 -2.19 -14.28 -23.89
C VAL A 138 -2.29 -15.81 -23.74
N TRP A 139 -3.49 -16.38 -23.86
CA TRP A 139 -3.63 -17.84 -23.81
C TRP A 139 -2.99 -18.53 -25.02
N THR A 140 -3.11 -17.94 -26.21
CA THR A 140 -2.49 -18.47 -27.42
C THR A 140 -0.98 -18.39 -27.36
N GLU A 141 -0.40 -17.29 -26.87
CA GLU A 141 1.05 -17.15 -26.67
C GLU A 141 1.57 -18.19 -25.66
N ASN A 142 0.85 -18.40 -24.56
CA ASN A 142 1.18 -19.45 -23.60
C ASN A 142 1.06 -20.86 -24.20
N ALA A 143 0.04 -21.12 -25.03
CA ALA A 143 -0.11 -22.39 -25.73
C ALA A 143 1.00 -22.63 -26.76
N ILE A 144 1.38 -21.59 -27.51
CA ILE A 144 2.51 -21.62 -28.44
C ILE A 144 3.81 -21.93 -27.68
N ALA A 145 4.06 -21.24 -26.56
CA ALA A 145 5.23 -21.49 -25.73
C ALA A 145 5.30 -22.94 -25.21
N ARG A 146 4.16 -23.51 -24.78
CA ARG A 146 4.07 -24.93 -24.38
C ARG A 146 4.37 -25.87 -25.54
N LEU A 147 3.76 -25.66 -26.70
CA LEU A 147 3.99 -26.48 -27.89
C LEU A 147 5.45 -26.41 -28.36
N VAL A 148 6.07 -25.24 -28.30
CA VAL A 148 7.48 -25.07 -28.65
C VAL A 148 8.37 -25.81 -27.65
N ARG A 149 8.10 -25.70 -26.34
CA ARG A 149 8.82 -26.46 -25.32
C ARG A 149 8.72 -27.98 -25.57
N GLU A 150 7.52 -28.50 -25.77
CA GLU A 150 7.30 -29.93 -26.06
C GLU A 150 8.04 -30.38 -27.33
N ARG A 151 8.01 -29.56 -28.39
CA ARG A 151 8.74 -29.86 -29.64
C ARG A 151 10.25 -29.91 -29.43
N ILE A 152 10.82 -28.96 -28.68
CA ILE A 152 12.25 -28.93 -28.37
C ILE A 152 12.64 -30.12 -27.49
N GLU A 153 11.86 -30.43 -26.45
CA GLU A 153 12.10 -31.59 -25.59
C GLU A 153 12.03 -32.91 -26.37
N ASN A 154 11.04 -33.06 -27.25
CA ASN A 154 10.92 -34.24 -28.11
C ASN A 154 12.06 -34.33 -29.13
N ALA A 155 12.49 -33.21 -29.71
CA ALA A 155 13.67 -33.18 -30.59
C ALA A 155 14.94 -33.58 -29.82
N LYS A 156 15.14 -33.06 -28.60
CA LYS A 156 16.27 -33.41 -27.74
C LYS A 156 16.25 -34.89 -27.33
N ARG A 157 15.08 -35.45 -26.98
CA ARG A 157 14.92 -36.88 -26.70
C ARG A 157 15.21 -37.74 -27.93
N ALA A 158 14.69 -37.38 -29.09
CA ALA A 158 14.94 -38.11 -30.34
C ALA A 158 16.41 -38.06 -30.77
N GLN A 159 17.13 -36.95 -30.49
CA GLN A 159 18.58 -36.88 -30.70
C GLN A 159 19.34 -37.77 -29.70
N ALA A 160 18.94 -37.75 -28.42
CA ALA A 160 19.52 -38.61 -27.39
C ALA A 160 19.30 -40.12 -27.69
N GLU A 161 18.12 -40.51 -28.17
CA GLU A 161 17.79 -41.89 -28.54
C GLU A 161 18.52 -42.36 -29.81
N LYS A 162 18.81 -41.44 -30.74
CA LYS A 162 19.56 -41.76 -31.97
C LYS A 162 21.07 -41.90 -31.77
N GLY A 163 21.56 -41.81 -30.54
CA GLY A 163 22.97 -42.06 -30.23
C GLY A 163 23.95 -41.10 -30.92
N VAL A 164 23.47 -39.96 -31.43
CA VAL A 164 24.33 -38.86 -31.82
C VAL A 164 24.68 -38.14 -30.53
N VAL A 165 25.80 -38.55 -29.92
CA VAL A 165 26.56 -37.70 -29.01
C VAL A 165 27.09 -36.53 -29.85
N SER A 166 26.22 -35.56 -30.10
CA SER A 166 26.61 -34.17 -30.15
C SER A 166 26.20 -33.62 -28.79
N GLY A 167 27.20 -33.45 -27.92
CA GLY A 167 27.02 -32.60 -26.77
C GLY A 167 26.64 -31.21 -27.28
N ASP A 168 25.40 -30.82 -27.03
CA ASP A 168 24.92 -29.47 -27.31
C ASP A 168 23.78 -29.18 -26.34
N GLY A 169 24.19 -28.77 -25.14
CA GLY A 169 23.45 -27.75 -24.45
C GLY A 169 23.77 -26.44 -25.15
N ASP A 170 22.72 -25.68 -25.44
CA ASP A 170 22.78 -24.23 -25.57
C ASP A 170 24.07 -23.68 -26.22
N ASP A 171 23.96 -23.39 -27.52
CA ASP A 171 24.71 -22.37 -28.28
C ASP A 171 24.59 -20.94 -27.69
N VAL A 172 24.49 -20.84 -26.35
CA VAL A 172 24.44 -19.63 -25.55
C VAL A 172 25.08 -19.79 -24.16
N GLY A 173 25.62 -20.97 -23.79
CA GLY A 173 26.07 -21.25 -22.41
C GLY A 173 27.47 -21.85 -22.21
N MET A 174 28.18 -22.20 -23.30
CA MET A 174 29.48 -22.90 -23.23
C MET A 174 30.66 -22.01 -22.79
N GLU A 175 30.49 -20.69 -22.76
CA GLU A 175 31.57 -19.75 -22.40
C GLU A 175 31.90 -19.76 -20.91
N GLY A 176 30.94 -20.10 -20.03
CA GLY A 176 31.19 -20.06 -18.58
C GLY A 176 32.13 -21.18 -18.09
N VAL A 177 31.94 -22.41 -18.58
CA VAL A 177 32.76 -23.56 -18.16
C VAL A 177 34.15 -23.49 -18.79
N THR A 178 34.24 -23.07 -20.05
CA THR A 178 35.53 -22.88 -20.75
C THR A 178 36.31 -21.70 -20.18
N LEU A 179 35.66 -20.63 -19.73
CA LEU A 179 36.32 -19.53 -19.01
C LEU A 179 36.85 -19.96 -17.64
N ILE A 180 36.12 -20.79 -16.90
CA ILE A 180 36.57 -21.34 -15.61
C ILE A 180 37.76 -22.29 -15.80
N GLU A 181 37.73 -23.15 -16.82
CA GLU A 181 38.84 -24.04 -17.13
C GLU A 181 40.07 -23.25 -17.61
N ALA A 182 39.88 -22.25 -18.47
CA ALA A 182 40.94 -21.33 -18.90
C ALA A 182 41.51 -20.51 -17.73
N MET A 183 40.69 -20.15 -16.74
CA MET A 183 41.15 -19.45 -15.54
C MET A 183 42.02 -20.35 -14.66
N HIS A 184 41.62 -21.61 -14.44
CA HIS A 184 42.43 -22.56 -13.67
C HIS A 184 43.74 -22.93 -14.38
N VAL A 185 43.74 -23.00 -15.72
CA VAL A 185 44.98 -23.22 -16.50
C VAL A 185 45.91 -22.02 -16.39
N ARG A 186 45.39 -20.79 -16.50
CA ARG A 186 46.19 -19.57 -16.34
C ARG A 186 46.76 -19.43 -14.93
N GLU A 187 45.96 -19.72 -13.90
CA GLU A 187 46.42 -19.66 -12.51
C GLU A 187 47.58 -20.64 -12.26
N ARG A 188 47.50 -21.84 -12.85
CA ARG A 188 48.58 -22.83 -12.79
C ARG A 188 49.84 -22.38 -13.52
N GLU A 189 49.71 -21.79 -14.71
CA GLU A 189 50.85 -21.27 -15.49
C GLU A 189 51.53 -20.09 -14.78
N GLU A 190 50.76 -19.17 -14.19
CA GLU A 190 51.29 -18.03 -13.42
C GLU A 190 51.99 -18.45 -12.12
N GLU A 191 51.59 -19.56 -11.51
CA GLU A 191 52.31 -20.14 -10.37
C GLU A 191 53.63 -20.79 -10.79
N GLU A 192 53.65 -21.48 -11.94
CA GLU A 192 54.87 -22.07 -12.50
C GLU A 192 55.86 -20.99 -12.97
N GLU A 193 55.39 -19.91 -13.59
CA GLU A 193 56.23 -18.75 -13.96
C GLU A 193 56.81 -18.05 -12.73
N ARG A 194 56.00 -17.80 -11.68
CA ARG A 194 56.51 -17.23 -10.42
C ARG A 194 57.53 -18.13 -9.72
N GLY A 195 57.45 -19.45 -9.93
CA GLY A 195 58.47 -20.39 -9.48
C GLY A 195 59.77 -20.22 -10.25
N ARG A 196 59.70 -20.15 -11.59
CA ARG A 196 60.87 -19.95 -12.46
C ARG A 196 61.54 -18.60 -12.25
N GLU A 197 60.79 -17.52 -12.10
CA GLU A 197 61.37 -16.19 -11.82
C GLU A 197 62.15 -16.17 -10.51
N ARG A 198 61.69 -16.88 -9.47
CA ARG A 198 62.44 -17.00 -8.21
C ARG A 198 63.71 -17.83 -8.38
N GLU A 199 63.66 -18.89 -9.16
CA GLU A 199 64.85 -19.72 -9.47
C GLU A 199 65.86 -18.94 -10.33
N GLU A 200 65.40 -18.13 -11.28
CA GLU A 200 66.24 -17.25 -12.10
C GLU A 200 66.87 -16.12 -11.26
N ASP A 201 66.10 -15.45 -10.38
CA ASP A 201 66.61 -14.45 -9.45
C ASP A 201 67.64 -15.04 -8.47
N GLU A 202 67.46 -16.29 -8.03
CA GLU A 202 68.39 -16.99 -7.13
C GLU A 202 69.67 -17.44 -7.86
N MET A 203 69.59 -17.74 -9.16
CA MET A 203 70.74 -18.00 -10.02
C MET A 203 71.51 -16.74 -10.41
N ASP A 204 70.85 -15.61 -10.63
CA ASP A 204 71.51 -14.31 -10.92
C ASP A 204 72.11 -13.67 -9.66
N ALA A 205 71.69 -14.10 -8.46
CA ALA A 205 72.21 -13.62 -7.18
C ALA A 205 73.41 -14.44 -6.61
N SER A 206 73.81 -15.55 -7.26
CA SER A 206 74.97 -16.40 -6.88
C SER A 206 76.21 -16.13 -7.74
#